data_AF-A0AA36MT59-F1
#
_entry.id   AF-A0AA36MT59-F1
#
_cell.length_a   1.000
_cell.length_b   1.000
_cell.length_c   1.000
_cell.angle_alpha   90.00
_cell.angle_beta   90.00
_cell.angle_gamma   90.00
#
_symmetry.space_group_name_H-M   'P 1'
#
loop_
_entity.id
_entity.type
_entity.pdbx_description
1 polymer ?
#
loop_
_entity_poly.entity_id
_entity_poly.type
_entity_poly.pdbx_seq_one_letter_code
_entity_poly.pdbx_strand_id
1 'polypeptide(L)'
;TCFLWQPDLTKDPGRRELREEFAGPGTERLSLPLSCGGRLSVRGHKASEQHVPAGYPSGSFQEWRSLLFEPAEEEDPGPPFIQSVSKVTCCSDDRFLPDADPVVLALNYPKTLSTCVAAGLTALGCENPKILVIGLGSGSVPVWLANIFPDSQVDVVELEASVIQAACEVLGFPVSLPGAGARNKSPLRRNMSHQLRAIQGDGAELAEQWAADPEGPRYDAILIDAYDALNRVPAPLWEESGPLCKALPKLLKPQAVLAVPRLVAPRCIVGGLCL
;
A
#
# COMPACT_ATOMS: atom_id res chain seq x y z
N THR A 1 5.65 19.48 -29.06
CA THR A 1 5.45 18.19 -29.72
C THR A 1 4.91 17.22 -28.69
N CYS A 2 3.62 16.89 -28.76
CA CYS A 2 3.00 15.95 -27.83
C CYS A 2 3.48 14.54 -28.22
N PHE A 3 4.32 13.91 -27.40
CA PHE A 3 4.69 12.51 -27.59
C PHE A 3 3.44 11.66 -27.38
N LEU A 4 2.90 11.09 -28.46
CA LEU A 4 1.93 10.00 -28.38
C LEU A 4 2.68 8.77 -27.86
N TRP A 5 2.80 8.66 -26.54
CA TRP A 5 3.26 7.46 -25.88
C TRP A 5 2.21 6.38 -26.10
N GLN A 6 2.54 5.37 -26.89
CA GLN A 6 1.79 4.12 -26.93
C GLN A 6 2.43 3.19 -25.89
N PRO A 7 1.78 2.94 -24.74
CA PRO A 7 2.27 1.95 -23.81
C PRO A 7 2.41 0.61 -24.51
N ASP A 8 3.58 0.00 -24.41
CA ASP A 8 3.69 -1.43 -24.64
C ASP A 8 3.02 -2.14 -23.45
N LEU A 9 1.73 -2.43 -23.58
CA LEU A 9 0.93 -3.09 -22.54
C LEU A 9 1.46 -4.48 -22.17
N THR A 10 2.29 -5.09 -23.02
CA THR A 10 2.95 -6.37 -22.70
C THR A 10 3.97 -6.21 -21.56
N LYS A 11 4.45 -4.98 -21.32
CA LYS A 11 5.38 -4.64 -20.25
C LYS A 11 4.71 -4.22 -18.95
N ASP A 12 3.37 -4.10 -18.92
CA ASP A 12 2.67 -3.85 -17.66
C ASP A 12 2.70 -5.14 -16.81
N PRO A 13 3.41 -5.16 -15.68
CA PRO A 13 3.54 -6.35 -14.85
C PRO A 13 2.24 -6.68 -14.09
N GLY A 14 1.24 -5.79 -14.06
CA GLY A 14 -0.09 -6.04 -13.51
C GLY A 14 -1.19 -6.09 -14.56
N ARG A 15 -0.84 -6.39 -15.82
CA ARG A 15 -1.79 -6.48 -16.94
C ARG A 15 -2.87 -7.53 -16.68
N ARG A 16 -4.00 -7.39 -17.38
CA ARG A 16 -5.23 -8.13 -17.11
C ARG A 16 -5.03 -9.64 -17.15
N GLU A 17 -4.16 -10.13 -18.03
CA GLU A 17 -3.86 -11.54 -18.23
C GLU A 17 -3.28 -12.20 -16.98
N LEU A 18 -2.47 -11.47 -16.21
CA LEU A 18 -1.83 -11.99 -14.99
C LEU A 18 -2.76 -12.02 -13.78
N ARG A 19 -3.94 -11.39 -13.86
CA ARG A 19 -4.90 -11.38 -12.75
C ARG A 19 -5.48 -12.73 -12.40
N GLU A 20 -5.58 -13.60 -13.40
CA GLU A 20 -6.11 -14.95 -13.21
C GLU A 20 -5.18 -15.79 -12.33
N GLU A 21 -3.87 -15.47 -12.29
CA GLU A 21 -2.87 -16.20 -11.50
C GLU A 21 -3.15 -16.13 -9.99
N PHE A 22 -3.69 -15.01 -9.52
CA PHE A 22 -3.95 -14.75 -8.10
C PHE A 22 -5.44 -14.71 -7.73
N ALA A 23 -6.32 -15.10 -8.65
CA ALA A 23 -7.76 -15.20 -8.42
C ALA A 23 -8.21 -16.59 -7.93
N GLY A 24 -7.35 -17.61 -8.04
CA GLY A 24 -7.68 -19.01 -7.73
C GLY A 24 -7.43 -19.45 -6.28
N PRO A 25 -7.58 -20.76 -5.98
CA PRO A 25 -7.22 -21.33 -4.68
C PRO A 25 -5.69 -21.37 -4.52
N GLY A 26 -5.10 -20.29 -4.00
CA GLY A 26 -3.67 -20.23 -3.67
C GLY A 26 -3.29 -21.07 -2.45
N THR A 27 -2.01 -21.11 -2.09
CA THR A 27 -1.49 -21.76 -0.88
C THR A 27 -1.51 -20.79 0.29
N GLU A 28 -2.11 -21.15 1.43
CA GLU A 28 -2.06 -20.30 2.63
C GLU A 28 -0.60 -20.10 3.10
N ARG A 29 -0.21 -18.85 3.32
CA ARG A 29 1.11 -18.44 3.79
C ARG A 29 1.08 -17.94 5.23
N LEU A 30 -0.03 -17.34 5.62
CA LEU A 30 -0.24 -16.76 6.95
C LEU A 30 -1.74 -16.64 7.20
N SER A 31 -2.13 -16.82 8.46
CA SER A 31 -3.43 -16.39 8.93
C SER A 31 -3.30 -15.82 10.34
N LEU A 32 -3.95 -14.68 10.58
CA LEU A 32 -3.91 -13.97 11.86
C LEU A 32 -5.32 -13.48 12.23
N PRO A 33 -5.67 -13.44 13.52
CA PRO A 33 -6.91 -12.81 13.97
C PRO A 33 -6.86 -11.29 13.80
N LEU A 34 -8.01 -10.68 13.59
CA LEU A 34 -8.22 -9.22 13.57
C LEU A 34 -8.82 -8.75 14.90
N SER A 35 -8.63 -7.47 15.22
CA SER A 35 -9.16 -6.87 16.45
C SER A 35 -10.70 -6.90 16.50
N CYS A 36 -11.36 -6.86 15.34
CA CYS A 36 -12.81 -6.93 15.18
C CYS A 36 -13.39 -8.35 15.31
N GLY A 37 -12.58 -9.37 15.63
CA GLY A 37 -13.01 -10.77 15.72
C GLY A 37 -13.03 -11.51 14.38
N GLY A 38 -12.78 -10.83 13.26
CA GLY A 38 -12.53 -11.45 11.96
C GLY A 38 -11.13 -12.06 11.85
N ARG A 39 -10.78 -12.48 10.64
CA ARG A 39 -9.47 -13.08 10.33
C ARG A 39 -8.90 -12.48 9.06
N LEU A 40 -7.59 -12.28 9.02
CA LEU A 40 -6.88 -12.07 7.76
C LEU A 40 -6.17 -13.35 7.34
N SER A 41 -6.05 -13.55 6.03
CA SER A 41 -5.23 -14.60 5.45
C SER A 41 -4.41 -14.08 4.27
N VAL A 42 -3.23 -14.66 4.08
CA VAL A 42 -2.39 -14.40 2.92
C VAL A 42 -2.28 -15.69 2.11
N ARG A 43 -2.58 -15.62 0.81
CA ARG A 43 -2.45 -16.75 -0.11
C ARG A 43 -1.36 -16.47 -1.14
N GLY A 44 -0.47 -17.44 -1.33
CA GLY A 44 0.58 -17.43 -2.35
C GLY A 44 0.13 -18.13 -3.62
N HIS A 45 0.51 -17.57 -4.78
CA HIS A 45 0.20 -18.11 -6.09
C HIS A 45 1.41 -18.01 -6.99
N LYS A 46 1.69 -19.05 -7.77
CA LYS A 46 2.83 -19.05 -8.68
C LYS A 46 2.70 -17.90 -9.69
N ALA A 47 3.73 -17.06 -9.78
CA ALA A 47 3.83 -16.08 -10.86
C ALA A 47 4.36 -16.78 -12.11
N SER A 48 3.69 -16.64 -13.26
CA SER A 48 4.23 -17.20 -14.51
C SER A 48 5.50 -16.47 -14.95
N GLU A 49 5.55 -15.16 -14.73
CA GLU A 49 6.68 -14.30 -15.05
C GLU A 49 7.64 -14.16 -13.87
N GLN A 50 8.90 -14.48 -14.12
CA GLN A 50 9.96 -14.48 -13.13
C GLN A 50 10.99 -13.40 -13.44
N HIS A 51 11.17 -12.46 -12.53
CA HIS A 51 12.17 -11.40 -12.61
C HIS A 51 12.86 -11.22 -11.25
N VAL A 52 13.61 -12.24 -10.83
CA VAL A 52 14.34 -12.20 -9.56
C VAL A 52 15.43 -11.13 -9.64
N PRO A 53 15.41 -10.11 -8.76
CA PRO A 53 16.41 -9.04 -8.78
C PRO A 53 17.82 -9.54 -8.50
N ALA A 54 18.83 -8.79 -8.98
CA ALA A 54 20.22 -9.06 -8.65
C ALA A 54 20.45 -9.02 -7.12
N GLY A 55 21.37 -9.86 -6.65
CA GLY A 55 21.70 -9.99 -5.21
C GLY A 55 20.91 -11.07 -4.47
N TYR A 56 19.96 -11.73 -5.13
CA TYR A 56 19.26 -12.92 -4.62
C TYR A 56 20.01 -14.22 -4.95
N PRO A 57 19.98 -15.24 -4.06
CA PRO A 57 20.57 -16.54 -4.34
C PRO A 57 19.95 -17.25 -5.54
N SER A 58 20.74 -18.11 -6.20
CA SER A 58 20.24 -18.98 -7.28
C SER A 58 19.07 -19.83 -6.79
N GLY A 59 18.07 -20.01 -7.65
CA GLY A 59 16.83 -20.73 -7.33
C GLY A 59 15.78 -19.91 -6.58
N SER A 60 16.08 -18.65 -6.20
CA SER A 60 15.05 -17.72 -5.73
C SER A 60 13.98 -17.54 -6.81
N PHE A 61 12.76 -17.20 -6.41
CA PHE A 61 11.62 -17.14 -7.32
C PHE A 61 10.66 -16.02 -6.92
N GLN A 62 9.74 -15.68 -7.81
CA GLN A 62 8.66 -14.75 -7.55
C GLN A 62 7.31 -15.47 -7.47
N GLU A 63 6.43 -14.97 -6.60
CA GLU A 63 5.04 -15.41 -6.49
C GLU A 63 4.13 -14.19 -6.25
N TRP A 64 2.86 -14.34 -6.59
CA TRP A 64 1.82 -13.40 -6.18
C TRP A 64 1.38 -13.74 -4.77
N ARG A 65 1.03 -12.71 -3.98
CA ARG A 65 0.44 -12.86 -2.66
C ARG A 65 -0.78 -11.98 -2.53
N SER A 66 -1.91 -12.62 -2.27
CA SER A 66 -3.20 -11.98 -2.06
C SER A 66 -3.48 -11.88 -0.56
N LEU A 67 -3.80 -10.69 -0.08
CA LEU A 67 -4.29 -10.44 1.27
C LEU A 67 -5.82 -10.45 1.25
N LEU A 68 -6.41 -11.32 2.06
CA LEU A 68 -7.85 -11.53 2.16
C LEU A 68 -8.32 -11.32 3.60
N PHE A 69 -9.55 -10.83 3.72
CA PHE A 69 -10.24 -10.65 4.99
C PHE A 69 -11.47 -11.55 5.04
N GLU A 70 -11.68 -12.15 6.20
CA GLU A 70 -12.84 -12.96 6.53
C GLU A 70 -13.53 -12.27 7.73
N PRO A 71 -14.83 -11.97 7.63
CA PRO A 71 -15.57 -11.35 8.73
C PRO A 71 -15.71 -12.30 9.93
N ALA A 72 -16.11 -11.77 11.08
CA ALA A 72 -16.49 -12.58 12.23
C ALA A 72 -17.73 -13.43 11.89
N GLU A 73 -17.86 -14.62 12.51
CA GLU A 73 -18.90 -15.63 12.20
C GLU A 73 -20.35 -15.11 12.30
N GLU A 74 -20.59 -13.96 12.93
CA GLU A 74 -21.92 -13.38 13.17
C GLU A 74 -22.42 -12.45 12.04
N GLU A 75 -21.59 -12.09 11.06
CA GLU A 75 -21.99 -11.27 9.91
C GLU A 75 -22.16 -12.13 8.63
N ASP A 76 -23.11 -11.80 7.76
CA ASP A 76 -23.28 -12.46 6.45
C ASP A 76 -21.95 -12.41 5.69
N PRO A 77 -21.24 -13.55 5.51
CA PRO A 77 -19.81 -13.51 5.30
C PRO A 77 -19.40 -12.95 3.94
N GLY A 78 -20.34 -12.82 3.01
CA GLY A 78 -20.06 -12.48 1.62
C GLY A 78 -18.99 -13.40 1.01
N PRO A 79 -18.58 -13.16 -0.24
CA PRO A 79 -17.34 -13.74 -0.74
C PRO A 79 -16.14 -13.06 -0.07
N PRO A 80 -15.06 -13.79 0.26
CA PRO A 80 -13.84 -13.20 0.80
C PRO A 80 -13.34 -12.09 -0.13
N PHE A 81 -13.12 -10.91 0.44
CA PHE A 81 -12.70 -9.73 -0.29
C PHE A 81 -11.17 -9.73 -0.42
N ILE A 82 -10.66 -9.80 -1.67
CA ILE A 82 -9.24 -9.55 -1.92
C ILE A 82 -9.02 -8.04 -1.76
N GLN A 83 -8.43 -7.63 -0.64
CA GLN A 83 -8.17 -6.22 -0.39
C GLN A 83 -6.96 -5.73 -1.19
N SER A 84 -5.91 -6.55 -1.28
CA SER A 84 -4.72 -6.17 -2.04
C SER A 84 -3.90 -7.37 -2.48
N VAL A 85 -3.05 -7.15 -3.50
CA VAL A 85 -2.17 -8.15 -4.08
C VAL A 85 -0.77 -7.55 -4.25
N SER A 86 0.25 -8.30 -3.88
CA SER A 86 1.66 -7.97 -4.11
C SER A 86 2.35 -9.08 -4.88
N LYS A 87 3.25 -8.71 -5.80
CA LYS A 87 4.22 -9.66 -6.34
C LYS A 87 5.43 -9.62 -5.42
N VAL A 88 5.92 -10.77 -4.97
CA VAL A 88 7.06 -10.85 -4.05
C VAL A 88 8.16 -11.73 -4.60
N THR A 89 9.39 -11.40 -4.26
CA THR A 89 10.57 -12.25 -4.47
C THR A 89 10.83 -13.05 -3.19
N CYS A 90 10.81 -14.37 -3.30
CA CYS A 90 11.12 -15.32 -2.25
C CYS A 90 12.57 -15.82 -2.38
N CYS A 91 13.31 -15.77 -1.28
CA CYS A 91 14.67 -16.26 -1.21
C CYS A 91 14.68 -17.80 -1.15
N SER A 92 15.48 -18.47 -1.97
CA SER A 92 15.50 -19.94 -2.03
C SER A 92 16.07 -20.64 -0.80
N ASP A 93 16.83 -19.93 0.02
CA ASP A 93 17.48 -20.45 1.22
C ASP A 93 17.00 -19.75 2.50
N ASP A 94 15.86 -19.04 2.44
CA ASP A 94 15.20 -18.36 3.56
C ASP A 94 16.05 -17.31 4.31
N ARG A 95 17.23 -16.95 3.81
CA ARG A 95 18.09 -15.93 4.47
C ARG A 95 17.45 -14.54 4.52
N PHE A 96 16.54 -14.27 3.61
CA PHE A 96 15.77 -13.03 3.51
C PHE A 96 14.30 -13.31 3.70
N LEU A 97 13.62 -12.36 4.34
CA LEU A 97 12.17 -12.27 4.19
C LEU A 97 11.82 -12.05 2.72
N PRO A 98 10.62 -12.46 2.30
CA PRO A 98 10.08 -12.05 1.01
C PRO A 98 10.09 -10.53 0.88
N ASP A 99 10.33 -10.04 -0.33
CA ASP A 99 10.36 -8.62 -0.67
C ASP A 99 9.36 -8.33 -1.78
N ALA A 100 8.59 -7.26 -1.64
CA ALA A 100 7.68 -6.80 -2.67
C ALA A 100 8.49 -6.36 -3.90
N ASP A 101 7.98 -6.66 -5.09
CA ASP A 101 8.55 -6.14 -6.33
C ASP A 101 8.14 -4.67 -6.49
N PRO A 102 9.09 -3.72 -6.36
CA PRO A 102 8.77 -2.32 -6.17
C PRO A 102 8.25 -1.63 -7.43
N VAL A 103 8.33 -2.29 -8.59
CA VAL A 103 7.80 -1.76 -9.86
C VAL A 103 6.43 -2.33 -10.22
N VAL A 104 5.85 -3.19 -9.37
CA VAL A 104 4.62 -3.93 -9.68
C VAL A 104 3.47 -3.47 -8.81
N LEU A 105 2.42 -2.95 -9.46
CA LEU A 105 1.09 -2.77 -8.88
C LEU A 105 0.14 -3.73 -9.61
N ALA A 106 -0.47 -4.68 -8.90
CA ALA A 106 -1.25 -5.75 -9.53
C ALA A 106 -2.65 -5.32 -9.97
N LEU A 107 -3.31 -4.47 -9.17
CA LEU A 107 -4.70 -4.06 -9.37
C LEU A 107 -4.77 -2.74 -10.15
N ASN A 108 -5.89 -2.45 -10.82
CA ASN A 108 -6.04 -1.18 -11.56
C ASN A 108 -6.16 0.03 -10.63
N TYR A 109 -6.90 -0.09 -9.52
CA TYR A 109 -7.14 1.06 -8.67
C TYR A 109 -5.83 1.57 -8.02
N PRO A 110 -4.90 0.72 -7.51
CA PRO A 110 -3.61 1.18 -6.98
C PRO A 110 -2.74 1.80 -8.06
N LYS A 111 -2.78 1.29 -9.30
CA LYS A 111 -2.10 1.91 -10.45
C LYS A 111 -2.61 3.33 -10.67
N THR A 112 -3.92 3.51 -10.80
CA THR A 112 -4.51 4.84 -11.02
C THR A 112 -4.20 5.77 -9.85
N LEU A 113 -4.40 5.32 -8.62
CA LEU A 113 -4.15 6.12 -7.42
C LEU A 113 -2.68 6.58 -7.35
N SER A 114 -1.75 5.64 -7.47
CA SER A 114 -0.31 5.93 -7.33
C SER A 114 0.22 6.76 -8.49
N THR A 115 -0.24 6.51 -9.72
CA THR A 115 0.17 7.28 -10.90
C THR A 115 -0.35 8.71 -10.87
N CYS A 116 -1.60 8.94 -10.43
CA CYS A 116 -2.12 10.29 -10.24
C CYS A 116 -1.30 11.07 -9.20
N VAL A 117 -0.93 10.43 -8.09
CA VAL A 117 -0.11 11.04 -7.05
C VAL A 117 1.29 11.37 -7.57
N ALA A 118 1.94 10.41 -8.21
CA ALA A 118 3.28 10.62 -8.77
C ALA A 118 3.29 11.72 -9.83
N ALA A 119 2.28 11.77 -10.70
CA ALA A 119 2.14 12.82 -11.71
C ALA A 119 1.92 14.19 -11.05
N GLY A 120 1.07 14.27 -10.02
CA GLY A 120 0.84 15.51 -9.27
C GLY A 120 2.11 16.02 -8.59
N LEU A 121 2.81 15.16 -7.84
CA LEU A 121 4.09 15.49 -7.20
C LEU A 121 5.15 15.94 -8.21
N THR A 122 5.23 15.25 -9.35
CA THR A 122 6.15 15.63 -10.44
C THR A 122 5.79 16.99 -11.04
N ALA A 123 4.51 17.26 -11.27
CA ALA A 123 4.04 18.54 -11.81
C ALA A 123 4.30 19.71 -10.85
N LEU A 124 4.28 19.44 -9.54
CA LEU A 124 4.65 20.40 -8.49
C LEU A 124 6.17 20.54 -8.29
N GLY A 125 6.99 19.74 -8.98
CA GLY A 125 8.45 19.77 -8.84
C GLY A 125 8.95 19.21 -7.50
N CYS A 126 8.20 18.32 -6.86
CA CYS A 126 8.61 17.70 -5.60
C CYS A 126 9.68 16.63 -5.84
N GLU A 127 10.94 16.94 -5.56
CA GLU A 127 12.06 15.98 -5.68
C GLU A 127 12.11 14.97 -4.53
N ASN A 128 11.89 15.45 -3.29
CA ASN A 128 11.99 14.65 -2.06
C ASN A 128 10.67 14.69 -1.27
N PRO A 129 9.57 14.13 -1.79
CA PRO A 129 8.25 14.31 -1.22
C PRO A 129 8.13 13.59 0.13
N LYS A 130 7.44 14.23 1.08
CA LYS A 130 6.92 13.57 2.28
C LYS A 130 5.47 13.17 2.04
N ILE A 131 5.20 11.87 2.08
CA ILE A 131 3.94 11.26 1.67
C ILE A 131 3.32 10.56 2.88
N LEU A 132 2.03 10.78 3.10
CA LEU A 132 1.22 10.01 4.04
C LEU A 132 0.32 9.06 3.24
N VAL A 133 0.33 7.79 3.60
CA VAL A 133 -0.61 6.78 3.11
C VAL A 133 -1.42 6.27 4.30
N ILE A 134 -2.74 6.45 4.27
CA ILE A 134 -3.66 5.90 5.28
C ILE A 134 -4.24 4.61 4.73
N GLY A 135 -3.89 3.47 5.32
CA GLY A 135 -4.18 2.12 4.83
C GLY A 135 -2.94 1.49 4.21
N LEU A 136 -2.45 0.39 4.81
CA LEU A 136 -1.26 -0.31 4.34
C LEU A 136 -1.60 -1.38 3.31
N GLY A 137 -2.63 -2.19 3.60
CA GLY A 137 -2.92 -3.40 2.83
C GLY A 137 -1.69 -4.30 2.73
N SER A 138 -1.28 -4.64 1.50
CA SER A 138 -0.05 -5.41 1.25
C SER A 138 1.23 -4.56 1.21
N GLY A 139 1.10 -3.22 1.21
CA GLY A 139 2.22 -2.29 1.12
C GLY A 139 2.72 -2.00 -0.30
N SER A 140 2.08 -2.52 -1.34
CA SER A 140 2.52 -2.32 -2.73
C SER A 140 2.49 -0.84 -3.17
N VAL A 141 1.45 -0.08 -2.79
CA VAL A 141 1.35 1.37 -3.07
C VAL A 141 2.51 2.16 -2.45
N PRO A 142 2.75 2.11 -1.12
CA PRO A 142 3.85 2.87 -0.52
C PRO A 142 5.23 2.41 -1.00
N VAL A 143 5.44 1.11 -1.25
CA VAL A 143 6.71 0.62 -1.83
C VAL A 143 6.93 1.16 -3.24
N TRP A 144 5.90 1.18 -4.07
CA TRP A 144 5.99 1.72 -5.42
C TRP A 144 6.29 3.22 -5.41
N LEU A 145 5.65 3.99 -4.52
CA LEU A 145 5.92 5.43 -4.37
C LEU A 145 7.37 5.68 -3.92
N ALA A 146 7.86 4.94 -2.92
CA ALA A 146 9.25 5.03 -2.47
C ALA A 146 10.26 4.65 -3.58
N ASN A 147 9.88 3.74 -4.48
CA ASN A 147 10.71 3.38 -5.62
C ASN A 147 10.79 4.48 -6.70
N ILE A 148 9.68 5.16 -6.96
CA ILE A 148 9.61 6.25 -7.95
C ILE A 148 10.26 7.53 -7.42
N PHE A 149 10.22 7.76 -6.10
CA PHE A 149 10.85 8.89 -5.43
C PHE A 149 11.89 8.37 -4.41
N PRO A 150 13.14 8.08 -4.84
CA PRO A 150 14.15 7.41 -4.00
C PRO A 150 14.54 8.16 -2.72
N ASP A 151 14.31 9.47 -2.69
CA ASP A 151 14.62 10.34 -1.55
C ASP A 151 13.35 10.77 -0.78
N SER A 152 12.23 10.07 -1.02
CA SER A 152 10.97 10.33 -0.32
C SER A 152 10.98 9.81 1.12
N GLN A 153 10.10 10.40 1.93
CA GLN A 153 9.68 9.84 3.21
C GLN A 153 8.21 9.45 3.10
N VAL A 154 7.90 8.18 3.30
CA VAL A 154 6.56 7.62 3.19
C VAL A 154 6.13 7.08 4.55
N ASP A 155 5.19 7.78 5.17
CA ASP A 155 4.53 7.38 6.40
C ASP A 155 3.28 6.59 6.04
N VAL A 156 3.18 5.36 6.53
CA VAL A 156 2.02 4.49 6.30
C VAL A 156 1.32 4.25 7.61
N VAL A 157 0.06 4.69 7.71
CA VAL A 157 -0.79 4.46 8.88
C VAL A 157 -1.68 3.27 8.63
N GLU A 158 -1.70 2.32 9.55
CA GLU A 158 -2.54 1.13 9.48
C GLU A 158 -3.18 0.86 10.84
N LEU A 159 -4.48 0.56 10.85
CA LEU A 159 -5.25 0.34 12.06
C LEU A 159 -4.87 -1.00 12.71
N GLU A 160 -4.77 -2.04 11.89
CA GLU A 160 -4.65 -3.42 12.35
C GLU A 160 -3.18 -3.86 12.44
N ALA A 161 -2.71 -4.17 13.66
CA ALA A 161 -1.37 -4.73 13.87
C ALA A 161 -1.11 -6.00 13.04
N SER A 162 -2.12 -6.85 12.90
CA SER A 162 -2.05 -8.08 12.12
C SER A 162 -1.80 -7.80 10.63
N VAL A 163 -2.32 -6.70 10.08
CA VAL A 163 -2.06 -6.27 8.70
C VAL A 163 -0.63 -5.81 8.55
N ILE A 164 -0.11 -5.01 9.49
CA ILE A 164 1.30 -4.60 9.52
C ILE A 164 2.23 -5.83 9.59
N GLN A 165 1.91 -6.79 10.44
CA GLN A 165 2.66 -8.04 10.56
C GLN A 165 2.66 -8.81 9.24
N ALA A 166 1.48 -9.06 8.66
CA ALA A 166 1.35 -9.76 7.40
C ALA A 166 2.12 -9.06 6.26
N ALA A 167 2.03 -7.72 6.20
CA ALA A 167 2.73 -6.91 5.22
C ALA A 167 4.25 -7.09 5.31
N CYS A 168 4.81 -6.97 6.52
CA CYS A 168 6.25 -7.03 6.75
C CYS A 168 6.82 -8.46 6.60
N GLU A 169 6.11 -9.48 7.08
CA GLU A 169 6.61 -10.86 7.15
C GLU A 169 6.36 -11.64 5.87
N VAL A 170 5.20 -11.43 5.24
CA VAL A 170 4.76 -12.25 4.12
C VAL A 170 4.20 -11.47 2.93
N LEU A 171 4.11 -10.14 2.89
CA LEU A 171 3.78 -9.44 1.64
C LEU A 171 4.95 -8.63 1.09
N GLY A 172 6.06 -8.64 1.81
CA GLY A 172 7.32 -8.07 1.37
C GLY A 172 7.43 -6.56 1.55
N PHE A 173 6.61 -5.98 2.42
CA PHE A 173 6.75 -4.60 2.84
C PHE A 173 8.08 -4.42 3.60
N PRO A 174 8.99 -3.53 3.16
CA PRO A 174 10.39 -3.52 3.58
C PRO A 174 10.65 -2.79 4.90
N VAL A 175 9.69 -2.79 5.83
CA VAL A 175 9.86 -2.29 7.19
C VAL A 175 10.24 -3.43 8.13
N SER A 176 11.13 -3.15 9.09
CA SER A 176 11.55 -4.13 10.09
C SER A 176 10.69 -3.98 11.34
N LEU A 177 10.01 -5.06 11.75
CA LEU A 177 9.24 -5.07 12.99
C LEU A 177 10.12 -5.44 14.19
N PRO A 178 9.92 -4.83 15.36
CA PRO A 178 10.53 -5.29 16.59
C PRO A 178 10.17 -6.75 16.87
N GLY A 179 11.15 -7.59 17.20
CA GLY A 179 10.91 -9.01 17.52
C GLY A 179 10.79 -9.94 16.30
N ALA A 180 10.76 -9.43 15.07
CA ALA A 180 10.98 -10.25 13.89
C ALA A 180 12.42 -10.81 13.98
N GLY A 181 12.55 -12.14 14.10
CA GLY A 181 13.84 -12.81 14.32
C GLY A 181 14.93 -12.32 13.34
N ALA A 182 16.18 -12.33 13.80
CA ALA A 182 17.32 -11.76 13.06
C ALA A 182 17.55 -12.46 11.72
N ARG A 183 16.88 -11.99 10.66
CA ARG A 183 17.19 -12.31 9.27
C ARG A 183 18.07 -11.23 8.68
N ASN A 184 18.90 -11.61 7.71
CA ASN A 184 19.68 -10.63 6.99
C ASN A 184 18.72 -9.68 6.25
N LYS A 185 19.04 -8.40 6.20
CA LYS A 185 18.30 -7.46 5.35
C LYS A 185 18.59 -7.81 3.89
N SER A 186 17.55 -7.98 3.08
CA SER A 186 17.64 -8.08 1.64
C SER A 186 18.11 -6.76 0.99
N PRO A 187 18.50 -6.75 -0.29
CA PRO A 187 18.83 -5.51 -1.00
C PRO A 187 17.72 -4.44 -0.91
N LEU A 188 16.45 -4.81 -1.12
CA LEU A 188 15.33 -3.86 -1.06
C LEU A 188 15.20 -3.23 0.33
N ARG A 189 15.22 -4.06 1.39
CA ARG A 189 15.11 -3.60 2.78
C ARG A 189 16.26 -2.70 3.19
N ARG A 190 17.48 -2.93 2.70
CA ARG A 190 18.60 -2.01 2.95
C ARG A 190 18.39 -0.65 2.30
N ASN A 191 17.89 -0.66 1.06
CA ASN A 191 17.72 0.57 0.28
C ASN A 191 16.52 1.40 0.76
N MET A 192 15.45 0.76 1.21
CA MET A 192 14.18 1.44 1.53
C MET A 192 13.90 1.60 3.03
N SER A 193 14.69 1.00 3.94
CA SER A 193 14.35 1.04 5.38
C SER A 193 14.33 2.43 6.01
N HIS A 194 14.93 3.43 5.36
CA HIS A 194 14.91 4.82 5.84
C HIS A 194 13.77 5.65 5.21
N GLN A 195 13.22 5.19 4.09
CA GLN A 195 12.16 5.88 3.36
C GLN A 195 10.77 5.53 3.91
N LEU A 196 10.58 4.27 4.31
CA LEU A 196 9.27 3.74 4.72
C LEU A 196 9.13 3.61 6.23
N ARG A 197 7.99 4.07 6.76
CA ARG A 197 7.59 3.85 8.16
C ARG A 197 6.18 3.28 8.21
N ALA A 198 5.98 2.23 9.01
CA ALA A 198 4.65 1.75 9.39
C ALA A 198 4.31 2.30 10.78
N ILE A 199 3.14 2.90 10.90
CA ILE A 199 2.62 3.51 12.12
C ILE A 199 1.28 2.83 12.40
N GLN A 200 1.20 2.12 13.53
CA GLN A 200 -0.06 1.53 13.94
C GLN A 200 -0.96 2.61 14.56
N GLY A 201 -2.20 2.71 14.08
CA GLY A 201 -3.22 3.57 14.68
C GLY A 201 -4.36 3.90 13.73
N ASP A 202 -5.41 4.54 14.28
CA ASP A 202 -6.49 5.09 13.48
C ASP A 202 -6.00 6.33 12.70
N GLY A 203 -6.16 6.30 11.38
CA GLY A 203 -5.66 7.38 10.51
C GLY A 203 -6.38 8.71 10.69
N ALA A 204 -7.65 8.70 11.08
CA ALA A 204 -8.43 9.90 11.33
C ALA A 204 -8.01 10.54 12.67
N GLU A 205 -7.86 9.73 13.72
CA GLU A 205 -7.41 10.19 15.04
C GLU A 205 -5.96 10.69 15.00
N LEU A 206 -5.04 9.96 14.37
CA LEU A 206 -3.64 10.39 14.24
C LEU A 206 -3.53 11.68 13.42
N ALA A 207 -4.36 11.86 12.39
CA ALA A 207 -4.39 13.09 11.62
C ALA A 207 -4.78 14.29 12.51
N GLU A 208 -5.80 14.17 13.35
CA GLU A 208 -6.17 15.24 14.30
C GLU A 208 -5.06 15.52 15.31
N GLN A 209 -4.43 14.48 15.86
CA GLN A 209 -3.32 14.63 16.80
C GLN A 209 -2.13 15.38 16.17
N TRP A 210 -1.72 14.98 14.96
CA TRP A 210 -0.65 15.63 14.22
C TRP A 210 -1.01 17.05 13.78
N ALA A 211 -2.27 17.34 13.51
CA ALA A 211 -2.74 18.68 13.21
C ALA A 211 -2.83 19.58 14.46
N ALA A 212 -3.01 18.99 15.64
CA ALA A 212 -3.00 19.72 16.91
C ALA A 212 -1.58 20.06 17.37
N ASP A 213 -0.58 19.25 17.02
CA ASP A 213 0.82 19.48 17.32
C ASP A 213 1.42 20.60 16.43
N PRO A 214 1.92 21.72 17.01
CA PRO A 214 2.62 22.76 16.25
C PRO A 214 3.83 22.27 15.47
N GLU A 215 4.52 21.24 15.99
CA GLU A 215 5.67 20.59 15.35
C GLU A 215 5.27 19.33 14.56
N GLY A 216 3.97 19.12 14.39
CA GLY A 216 3.42 18.00 13.66
C GLY A 216 3.84 17.98 12.18
N PRO A 217 3.78 16.80 11.53
CA PRO A 217 4.22 16.65 10.16
C PRO A 217 3.40 17.50 9.17
N ARG A 218 4.06 17.87 8.06
CA ARG A 218 3.47 18.46 6.87
C ARG A 218 3.81 17.59 5.66
N TYR A 219 2.84 17.23 4.85
CA TYR A 219 2.98 16.30 3.73
C TYR A 219 2.81 17.02 2.38
N ASP A 220 3.61 16.60 1.40
CA ASP A 220 3.46 16.96 -0.02
C ASP A 220 2.35 16.14 -0.69
N ALA A 221 2.04 14.95 -0.14
CA ALA A 221 0.89 14.17 -0.56
C ALA A 221 0.24 13.40 0.60
N ILE A 222 -1.08 13.30 0.57
CA ILE A 222 -1.87 12.43 1.44
C ILE A 222 -2.73 11.52 0.56
N LEU A 223 -2.61 10.22 0.76
CA LEU A 223 -3.39 9.19 0.08
C LEU A 223 -4.25 8.46 1.10
N ILE A 224 -5.50 8.20 0.75
CA ILE A 224 -6.41 7.40 1.57
C ILE A 224 -6.65 6.08 0.85
N ASP A 225 -6.01 5.00 1.26
CA ASP A 225 -6.17 3.63 0.71
C ASP A 225 -6.71 2.68 1.80
N ALA A 226 -7.70 3.17 2.55
CA ALA A 226 -8.31 2.47 3.67
C ALA A 226 -9.79 2.18 3.40
N TYR A 227 -10.22 0.97 3.74
CA TYR A 227 -11.57 0.46 3.50
C TYR A 227 -12.11 -0.27 4.72
N ASP A 228 -13.40 -0.13 4.97
CA ASP A 228 -14.15 -0.95 5.92
C ASP A 228 -14.46 -2.34 5.34
N ALA A 229 -15.08 -3.21 6.16
CA ALA A 229 -15.50 -4.55 5.75
C ALA A 229 -16.49 -4.57 4.58
N LEU A 230 -17.15 -3.44 4.30
CA LEU A 230 -18.09 -3.26 3.19
C LEU A 230 -17.42 -2.64 1.96
N ASN A 231 -16.09 -2.56 1.92
CA ASN A 231 -15.30 -1.97 0.85
C ASN A 231 -15.64 -0.49 0.60
N ARG A 232 -15.87 0.26 1.68
CA ARG A 232 -16.11 1.71 1.65
C ARG A 232 -15.01 2.41 2.41
N VAL A 233 -14.64 3.60 1.97
CA VAL A 233 -13.77 4.47 2.77
C VAL A 233 -14.53 4.86 4.06
N PRO A 234 -13.96 4.63 5.27
CA PRO A 234 -14.60 5.02 6.53
C PRO A 234 -14.95 6.51 6.57
N ALA A 235 -16.16 6.85 7.04
CA ALA A 235 -16.65 8.23 7.09
C ALA A 235 -15.68 9.25 7.74
N PRO A 236 -14.98 8.93 8.86
CA PRO A 236 -14.00 9.85 9.45
C PRO A 236 -12.85 10.28 8.52
N LEU A 237 -12.58 9.52 7.46
CA LEU A 237 -11.52 9.80 6.49
C LEU A 237 -11.99 10.62 5.28
N TRP A 238 -13.28 10.94 5.13
CA TRP A 238 -13.72 11.70 3.95
C TRP A 238 -14.90 12.65 4.18
N GLU A 239 -15.64 12.50 5.27
CA GLU A 239 -16.74 13.40 5.57
C GLU A 239 -16.22 14.82 5.81
N GLU A 240 -16.90 15.84 5.27
CA GLU A 240 -16.46 17.25 5.33
C GLU A 240 -16.25 17.73 6.78
N SER A 241 -17.13 17.30 7.69
CA SER A 241 -17.04 17.58 9.13
C SER A 241 -16.18 16.57 9.90
N GLY A 242 -15.62 15.58 9.20
CA GLY A 242 -14.84 14.49 9.77
C GLY A 242 -13.45 14.91 10.25
N PRO A 243 -12.82 14.10 11.13
CA PRO A 243 -11.49 14.35 11.69
C PRO A 243 -10.42 14.67 10.64
N LEU A 244 -10.30 13.84 9.59
CA LEU A 244 -9.26 14.04 8.59
C LEU A 244 -9.46 15.35 7.83
N CYS A 245 -10.68 15.63 7.35
CA CYS A 245 -10.98 16.86 6.62
C CYS A 245 -10.66 18.12 7.42
N LYS A 246 -10.89 18.13 8.74
CA LYS A 246 -10.50 19.22 9.64
C LYS A 246 -8.98 19.32 9.83
N ALA A 247 -8.27 18.20 9.80
CA ALA A 247 -6.83 18.14 9.94
C ALA A 247 -6.08 18.54 8.65
N LEU A 248 -6.65 18.29 7.46
CA LEU A 248 -6.01 18.50 6.16
C LEU A 248 -5.36 19.88 5.97
N PRO A 249 -6.00 21.03 6.31
CA PRO A 249 -5.38 22.35 6.13
C PRO A 249 -4.09 22.54 6.94
N LYS A 250 -3.94 21.77 8.02
CA LYS A 250 -2.70 21.73 8.79
C LYS A 250 -1.78 20.64 8.30
N LEU A 251 -2.25 19.48 7.85
CA LEU A 251 -1.34 18.40 7.44
C LEU A 251 -0.74 18.58 6.04
N LEU A 252 -1.43 19.27 5.12
CA LEU A 252 -0.94 19.49 3.77
C LEU A 252 -0.04 20.72 3.70
N LYS A 253 1.01 20.63 2.89
CA LYS A 253 1.76 21.82 2.45
C LYS A 253 0.90 22.65 1.48
N PRO A 254 1.20 23.95 1.27
CA PRO A 254 0.41 24.83 0.39
C PRO A 254 0.24 24.33 -1.05
N GLN A 255 1.19 23.55 -1.56
CA GLN A 255 1.11 22.86 -2.85
C GLN A 255 1.29 21.37 -2.57
N ALA A 256 0.17 20.65 -2.51
CA ALA A 256 0.18 19.26 -2.12
C ALA A 256 -0.91 18.47 -2.86
N VAL A 257 -0.73 17.16 -2.92
CA VAL A 257 -1.67 16.24 -3.57
C VAL A 257 -2.52 15.55 -2.51
N LEU A 258 -3.83 15.64 -2.65
CA LEU A 258 -4.77 14.77 -1.91
C LEU A 258 -5.36 13.75 -2.88
N ALA A 259 -5.22 12.47 -2.57
CA ALA A 259 -5.74 11.40 -3.41
C ALA A 259 -6.64 10.46 -2.60
N VAL A 260 -7.89 10.32 -3.06
CA VAL A 260 -8.90 9.47 -2.44
C VAL A 260 -9.50 8.57 -3.53
N PRO A 261 -9.49 7.24 -3.37
CA PRO A 261 -10.17 6.34 -4.27
C PRO A 261 -11.68 6.60 -4.15
N ARG A 262 -12.33 6.67 -5.32
CA ARG A 262 -13.75 6.99 -5.52
C ARG A 262 -14.64 6.77 -4.29
N LEU A 263 -15.17 7.86 -3.74
CA LEU A 263 -16.25 7.84 -2.77
C LEU A 263 -17.52 7.26 -3.42
N VAL A 264 -18.01 6.13 -2.94
CA VAL A 264 -19.36 5.66 -3.30
C VAL A 264 -20.35 6.45 -2.42
N ALA A 265 -20.57 7.70 -2.78
CA ALA A 265 -21.67 8.51 -2.25
C ALA A 265 -22.43 9.14 -3.43
N PRO A 266 -23.78 9.15 -3.45
CA PRO A 266 -24.56 9.66 -4.56
C PRO A 266 -24.39 11.17 -4.84
N ARG A 267 -23.61 11.90 -4.02
CA ARG A 267 -23.40 13.36 -4.15
C ARG A 267 -22.04 13.88 -3.64
N CYS A 268 -20.92 13.21 -3.93
CA CYS A 268 -19.60 13.81 -3.67
C CYS A 268 -18.63 13.57 -4.82
N ILE A 269 -18.35 14.65 -5.58
CA ILE A 269 -17.17 14.76 -6.43
C ILE A 269 -16.10 15.40 -5.55
N VAL A 270 -15.15 14.61 -5.05
CA VAL A 270 -13.86 15.16 -4.61
C VAL A 270 -12.82 14.64 -5.58
N GLY A 271 -12.78 15.30 -6.74
CA GLY A 271 -11.66 15.28 -7.67
C GLY A 271 -11.22 16.73 -7.81
N GLY A 272 -10.32 17.16 -6.93
CA GLY A 272 -9.74 18.50 -6.94
C GLY A 272 -8.22 18.38 -6.85
N LEU A 273 -7.53 18.64 -7.95
CA LEU A 273 -6.19 19.19 -7.87
C LEU A 273 -6.37 20.61 -7.28
N CYS A 274 -5.91 20.84 -6.05
CA CYS A 274 -5.64 22.21 -5.63
C CYS A 274 -4.31 22.61 -6.30
N LEU A 275 -4.42 23.39 -7.37
CA LEU A 275 -3.30 24.15 -7.94
C LEU A 275 -3.01 25.38 -7.07
#